data_AF-A0A542RK92-F1
#
_entry.id   AF-A0A542RK92-F1
#
_cell.length_a   1.000
_cell.length_b   1.000
_cell.length_c   1.000
_cell.angle_alpha   90.00
_cell.angle_beta   90.00
_cell.angle_gamma   90.00
#
_symmetry.space_group_name_H-M   'P 1'
#
loop_
_entity.id
_entity.type
_entity.pdbx_description
1 polymer ?
#
loop_
_entity_poly.entity_id
_entity_poly.type
_entity_poly.pdbx_seq_one_letter_code
_entity_poly.pdbx_strand_id
1 'polypeptide(L)'
;MKVRKWFMLLLMFVLCIPTMGISVQAAQTSSGISIYLDGQQIKSDVAPYIIPKANVTMVPMRVIGENLGAEVNWEPKSQTATISKQDTLLSMTVNQKNALVNNNSVPLDASVQNKQGRTMVPLRFVSEQLGLTVNWEDKTRTIRLQSGNVATMTPPPQDVLSETGGMEPGTPVVTNGDLRGVWISTVYNLDWPSSGSYGNPAKQQQEYIQLLDELQAMGMNAAFVQVRPSGDALYPSALTPWSRFLTGTPGKDPGYDPLAFMVEETHRRGMQFHAWFNPFRATTDAKTDQLPANHVIKQHPDWIVNANKKLYINPGVPAARQQIINEVMEVVQRYDIDGVHLDDYFYPSNVAFADDAAFKAYNSKKIVSKADWRRDNINQFVQQLNQSIKSVKPHVQFGISPFGVWRNSNVDPTGSDTKAGVTAYDHMFADVRTWIQQGWIDYVTPQIYWSFSFAPAQYDKLVTWWANEVQGTNVKLYIGHSPYKLGTAEAGWQSAQEIINQLNYNAMVPQVQGSIFFSAKDLRKNPLGLLPALSSYYNR
;
A
#
# COMPACT_ATOMS: atom_id res chain seq x y z
N MET A 1 -53.01 59.09 22.39
CA MET A 1 -54.00 58.29 23.14
C MET A 1 -55.28 58.18 22.33
N LYS A 2 -55.81 56.95 22.20
CA LYS A 2 -57.21 56.57 21.87
C LYS A 2 -57.70 56.85 20.43
N VAL A 3 -57.77 55.85 19.53
CA VAL A 3 -58.78 54.77 19.36
C VAL A 3 -59.99 55.19 18.49
N ARG A 4 -60.03 54.56 17.30
CA ARG A 4 -61.15 53.98 16.50
C ARG A 4 -62.49 54.73 16.35
N LYS A 5 -62.99 54.72 15.10
CA LYS A 5 -64.37 54.39 14.65
C LYS A 5 -64.30 54.04 13.14
N TRP A 6 -64.50 52.78 12.72
CA TRP A 6 -65.77 52.12 12.31
C TRP A 6 -66.28 52.65 10.94
N PHE A 7 -66.73 51.89 9.92
CA PHE A 7 -67.07 50.47 9.73
C PHE A 7 -67.44 50.21 8.23
N MET A 8 -67.35 48.94 7.76
CA MET A 8 -68.10 48.25 6.67
C MET A 8 -68.02 48.75 5.19
N LEU A 9 -67.43 47.99 4.24
CA LEU A 9 -68.01 46.89 3.38
C LEU A 9 -69.22 47.38 2.54
N LEU A 10 -69.24 47.38 1.18
CA LEU A 10 -69.06 46.25 0.25
C LEU A 10 -69.07 46.75 -1.23
N LEU A 11 -68.30 46.10 -2.12
CA LEU A 11 -68.47 45.93 -3.58
C LEU A 11 -68.40 47.14 -4.57
N MET A 12 -67.34 47.21 -5.39
CA MET A 12 -67.43 47.16 -6.88
C MET A 12 -66.06 47.36 -7.57
N PHE A 13 -65.58 46.27 -8.18
CA PHE A 13 -64.97 46.14 -9.50
C PHE A 13 -63.91 47.15 -10.05
N VAL A 14 -62.84 46.52 -10.56
CA VAL A 14 -61.90 46.91 -11.65
C VAL A 14 -60.53 47.47 -11.24
N LEU A 15 -59.49 46.82 -11.81
CA LEU A 15 -58.07 47.19 -11.94
C LEU A 15 -57.14 46.93 -10.75
N CYS A 16 -56.66 45.68 -10.68
CA CYS A 16 -55.23 45.33 -10.63
C CYS A 16 -55.14 43.81 -10.50
N ILE A 17 -54.73 43.12 -11.57
CA ILE A 17 -54.47 41.68 -11.55
C ILE A 17 -53.31 41.44 -10.58
N PRO A 18 -53.50 40.73 -9.46
CA PRO A 18 -52.39 40.31 -8.62
C PRO A 18 -51.62 39.25 -9.39
N THR A 19 -50.31 39.44 -9.50
CA THR A 19 -49.37 38.36 -9.79
C THR A 19 -49.65 37.25 -8.77
N MET A 20 -50.29 36.16 -9.21
CA MET A 20 -50.21 34.90 -8.48
C MET A 20 -48.74 34.52 -8.53
N GLY A 21 -48.01 34.92 -7.47
CA GLY A 21 -46.79 34.26 -7.09
C GLY A 21 -47.17 32.81 -6.83
N ILE A 22 -47.03 31.98 -7.86
CA ILE A 22 -46.74 30.58 -7.64
C ILE A 22 -45.38 30.63 -6.94
N SER A 23 -45.41 30.67 -5.61
CA SER A 23 -44.31 30.16 -4.83
C SER A 23 -44.20 28.71 -5.25
N VAL A 24 -43.37 28.46 -6.27
CA VAL A 24 -42.70 27.18 -6.39
C VAL A 24 -41.91 27.12 -5.10
N GLN A 25 -42.52 26.52 -4.07
CA GLN A 25 -41.78 25.88 -3.01
C GLN A 25 -40.97 24.84 -3.78
N ALA A 26 -39.78 25.24 -4.24
CA ALA A 26 -38.75 24.28 -4.49
C ALA A 26 -38.67 23.54 -3.16
N ALA A 27 -39.13 22.29 -3.15
CA ALA A 27 -38.85 21.41 -2.07
C ALA A 27 -37.33 21.49 -1.91
N GLN A 28 -36.88 22.19 -0.88
CA GLN A 28 -35.53 22.01 -0.38
C GLN A 28 -35.53 20.56 0.08
N THR A 29 -35.19 19.67 -0.85
CA THR A 29 -34.74 18.34 -0.50
C THR A 29 -33.49 18.59 0.33
N SER A 30 -33.68 18.56 1.64
CA SER A 30 -32.57 18.49 2.58
C SER A 30 -31.75 17.28 2.15
N SER A 31 -30.66 17.53 1.46
CA SER A 31 -29.77 16.49 0.89
C SER A 31 -28.92 15.89 2.01
N GLY A 32 -29.61 15.42 3.04
CA GLY A 32 -29.07 14.69 4.18
C GLY A 32 -28.65 13.30 3.77
N ILE A 33 -27.65 12.79 4.45
CA ILE A 33 -27.08 11.48 4.19
C ILE A 33 -28.06 10.41 4.67
N SER A 34 -28.43 9.48 3.79
CA SER A 34 -29.22 8.30 4.14
C SER A 34 -28.30 7.11 4.38
N ILE A 35 -28.62 6.25 5.36
CA ILE A 35 -27.84 5.05 5.67
C ILE A 35 -28.76 3.85 5.60
N TYR A 36 -28.33 2.79 4.94
CA TYR A 36 -29.03 1.50 4.86
C TYR A 36 -28.11 0.41 5.38
N LEU A 37 -28.65 -0.55 6.12
CA LEU A 37 -27.99 -1.80 6.49
C LEU A 37 -28.81 -2.96 5.94
N ASP A 38 -28.20 -3.80 5.12
CA ASP A 38 -28.85 -4.97 4.51
C ASP A 38 -30.18 -4.62 3.82
N GLY A 39 -30.21 -3.44 3.19
CA GLY A 39 -31.39 -2.91 2.48
C GLY A 39 -32.40 -2.18 3.37
N GLN A 40 -32.27 -2.21 4.70
CA GLN A 40 -33.16 -1.48 5.62
C GLN A 40 -32.59 -0.10 5.98
N GLN A 41 -33.42 0.94 5.88
CA GLN A 41 -32.99 2.31 6.19
C GLN A 41 -32.81 2.51 7.70
N ILE A 42 -31.64 3.00 8.10
CA ILE A 42 -31.34 3.36 9.48
C ILE A 42 -31.74 4.82 9.72
N LYS A 43 -32.55 5.05 10.74
CA LYS A 43 -32.89 6.40 11.22
C LYS A 43 -31.91 6.85 12.28
N SER A 44 -31.53 8.13 12.23
CA SER A 44 -30.59 8.75 13.16
C SER A 44 -31.23 9.98 13.80
N ASP A 45 -31.12 10.13 15.12
CA ASP A 45 -31.66 11.28 15.87
C ASP A 45 -30.85 12.56 15.63
N VAL A 46 -29.56 12.42 15.34
CA VAL A 46 -28.69 13.49 14.83
C VAL A 46 -28.24 13.13 13.41
N ALA A 47 -28.38 14.08 12.48
CA ALA A 47 -28.07 13.84 11.07
C ALA A 47 -26.58 13.48 10.86
N PRO A 48 -26.26 12.41 10.10
CA PRO A 48 -24.91 12.14 9.67
C PRO A 48 -24.36 13.31 8.84
N TYR A 49 -23.05 13.52 8.89
CA TYR A 49 -22.39 14.56 8.11
C TYR A 49 -21.02 14.11 7.64
N ILE A 50 -20.54 14.69 6.54
CA ILE A 50 -19.18 14.48 6.06
C ILE A 50 -18.29 15.57 6.65
N ILE A 51 -17.11 15.20 7.16
CA ILE A 51 -16.04 16.15 7.46
C ILE A 51 -15.41 16.55 6.13
N PRO A 52 -15.61 17.77 5.59
CA PRO A 52 -15.29 18.08 4.20
C PRO A 52 -13.80 17.95 3.86
N LYS A 53 -12.92 18.17 4.83
CA LYS A 53 -11.45 18.06 4.65
C LYS A 53 -10.91 16.64 4.71
N ALA A 54 -11.64 15.74 5.38
CA ALA A 54 -11.24 14.34 5.55
C ALA A 54 -12.05 13.39 4.66
N ASN A 55 -13.16 13.87 4.09
CA ASN A 55 -14.16 13.09 3.37
C ASN A 55 -14.69 11.87 4.17
N VAL A 56 -14.79 12.02 5.49
CA VAL A 56 -15.27 10.97 6.39
C VAL A 56 -16.69 11.26 6.81
N THR A 57 -17.59 10.30 6.60
CA THR A 57 -18.94 10.35 7.16
C THR A 57 -18.91 10.03 8.64
N MET A 58 -19.38 10.99 9.43
CA MET A 58 -19.54 10.90 10.87
C MET A 58 -20.99 10.57 11.20
N VAL A 59 -21.20 9.56 12.04
CA VAL A 59 -22.51 9.13 12.54
C VAL A 59 -22.55 9.15 14.06
N PRO A 60 -23.72 9.32 14.69
CA PRO A 60 -23.83 9.14 16.14
C PRO A 60 -23.47 7.71 16.53
N MET A 61 -22.72 7.53 17.61
CA MET A 61 -22.30 6.22 18.09
C MET A 61 -23.48 5.27 18.37
N ARG A 62 -24.66 5.81 18.70
CA ARG A 62 -25.90 5.05 18.86
C ARG A 62 -26.32 4.30 17.58
N VAL A 63 -26.10 4.88 16.40
CA VAL A 63 -26.40 4.23 15.11
C VAL A 63 -25.65 2.90 14.99
N ILE A 64 -24.40 2.87 15.46
CA ILE A 64 -23.59 1.66 15.53
C ILE A 64 -24.18 0.67 16.52
N GLY A 65 -24.52 1.10 17.73
CA GLY A 65 -24.99 0.19 18.77
C GLY A 65 -26.34 -0.45 18.46
N GLU A 66 -27.34 0.35 18.09
CA GLU A 66 -28.72 -0.10 17.89
C GLU A 66 -28.91 -0.91 16.61
N ASN A 67 -28.15 -0.62 15.55
CA ASN A 67 -28.39 -1.21 14.22
C ASN A 67 -27.31 -2.20 13.80
N LEU A 68 -26.06 -2.04 14.26
CA LEU A 68 -24.97 -2.98 13.96
C LEU A 68 -24.81 -4.05 15.04
N GLY A 69 -25.66 -4.08 16.06
CA GLY A 69 -25.63 -5.10 17.12
C GLY A 69 -24.36 -5.04 17.97
N ALA A 70 -23.84 -3.84 18.19
CA ALA A 70 -22.63 -3.60 18.97
C ALA A 70 -22.97 -2.97 20.33
N GLU A 71 -22.21 -3.29 21.36
CA GLU A 71 -22.24 -2.53 22.62
C GLU A 71 -21.41 -1.26 22.46
N VAL A 72 -21.94 -0.12 22.92
CA VAL A 72 -21.26 1.17 22.81
C VAL A 72 -21.17 1.85 24.17
N ASN A 73 -19.99 2.39 24.50
CA ASN A 73 -19.74 3.10 25.74
C ASN A 73 -18.95 4.39 25.49
N TRP A 74 -19.22 5.42 26.28
CA TRP A 74 -18.47 6.68 26.26
C TRP A 74 -17.93 6.97 27.66
N GLU A 75 -16.61 7.04 27.80
CA GLU A 75 -15.95 7.44 29.05
C GLU A 75 -15.61 8.95 29.01
N PRO A 76 -16.32 9.79 29.77
CA PRO A 76 -16.16 11.24 29.70
C PRO A 76 -14.81 11.73 30.23
N LYS A 77 -14.17 11.06 31.20
CA LYS A 77 -12.89 11.51 31.75
C LYS A 77 -11.74 11.35 30.76
N SER A 78 -11.69 10.23 30.05
CA SER A 78 -10.67 9.94 29.04
C SER A 78 -11.10 10.34 27.63
N GLN A 79 -12.30 10.88 27.46
CA GLN A 79 -12.90 11.26 26.17
C GLN A 79 -12.80 10.13 25.13
N THR A 80 -13.12 8.91 25.55
CA THR A 80 -12.94 7.69 24.76
C THR A 80 -14.27 7.04 24.45
N ALA A 81 -14.52 6.82 23.16
CA ALA A 81 -15.62 6.03 22.63
C ALA A 81 -15.15 4.58 22.48
N THR A 82 -15.88 3.65 23.09
CA THR A 82 -15.62 2.21 22.99
C THR A 82 -16.79 1.53 22.30
N ILE A 83 -16.52 0.67 21.33
CA ILE A 83 -17.51 -0.09 20.58
C ILE A 83 -17.07 -1.55 20.59
N SER A 84 -17.92 -2.45 21.06
CA SER A 84 -17.64 -3.87 21.20
C SER A 84 -18.66 -4.71 20.46
N LYS A 85 -18.23 -5.70 19.68
CA LYS A 85 -19.13 -6.70 19.06
C LYS A 85 -18.36 -7.99 18.85
N GLN A 86 -18.89 -9.11 19.37
CA GLN A 86 -18.22 -10.41 19.35
C GLN A 86 -16.78 -10.27 19.90
N ASP A 87 -15.77 -10.65 19.13
CA ASP A 87 -14.35 -10.60 19.54
C ASP A 87 -13.65 -9.29 19.14
N THR A 88 -14.39 -8.25 18.73
CA THR A 88 -13.83 -6.96 18.28
C THR A 88 -14.16 -5.85 19.27
N LEU A 89 -13.11 -5.27 19.86
CA LEU A 89 -13.15 -4.11 20.73
C LEU A 89 -12.46 -2.92 20.05
N LEU A 90 -13.23 -1.89 19.73
CA LEU A 90 -12.76 -0.62 19.20
C LEU A 90 -12.69 0.41 20.33
N SER A 91 -11.61 1.16 20.40
CA SER A 91 -11.45 2.29 21.31
C SER A 91 -10.92 3.48 20.55
N MET A 92 -11.64 4.60 20.59
CA MET A 92 -11.31 5.81 19.85
C MET A 92 -11.39 7.01 20.77
N THR A 93 -10.26 7.70 20.94
CA THR A 93 -10.16 8.89 21.80
C THR A 93 -10.25 10.16 20.96
N VAL A 94 -10.93 11.18 21.49
CA VAL A 94 -11.06 12.49 20.83
C VAL A 94 -9.68 13.08 20.52
N ASN A 95 -9.56 13.72 19.35
CA ASN A 95 -8.33 14.34 18.81
C ASN A 95 -7.14 13.38 18.57
N GLN A 96 -7.32 12.07 18.69
CA GLN A 96 -6.31 11.09 18.30
C GLN A 96 -6.42 10.75 16.82
N LYS A 97 -5.26 10.60 16.17
CA LYS A 97 -5.16 10.16 14.76
C LYS A 97 -5.23 8.65 14.59
N ASN A 98 -5.30 7.91 15.69
CA ASN A 98 -5.39 6.45 15.69
C ASN A 98 -6.47 6.00 16.69
N ALA A 99 -7.13 4.90 16.35
CA ALA A 99 -7.94 4.09 17.24
C ALA A 99 -7.11 2.92 17.78
N LEU A 100 -7.65 2.22 18.77
CA LEU A 100 -7.23 0.88 19.12
C LEU A 100 -8.31 -0.11 18.66
N VAL A 101 -7.90 -1.18 17.99
CA VAL A 101 -8.73 -2.33 17.60
C VAL A 101 -8.11 -3.55 18.27
N ASN A 102 -8.81 -4.16 19.24
CA ASN A 102 -8.28 -5.25 20.06
C ASN A 102 -6.90 -4.92 20.64
N ASN A 103 -6.76 -3.70 21.19
CA ASN A 103 -5.52 -3.10 21.72
C ASN A 103 -4.41 -2.83 20.68
N ASN A 104 -4.67 -2.99 19.38
CA ASN A 104 -3.72 -2.65 18.32
C ASN A 104 -4.04 -1.28 17.73
N SER A 105 -3.03 -0.43 17.55
CA SER A 105 -3.24 0.92 17.02
C SER A 105 -3.50 0.89 15.51
N VAL A 106 -4.62 1.47 15.08
CA VAL A 106 -5.04 1.56 13.68
C VAL A 106 -5.29 3.03 13.32
N PRO A 107 -4.81 3.53 12.17
CA PRO A 107 -5.07 4.91 11.74
C PRO A 107 -6.56 5.23 11.63
N LEU A 108 -6.92 6.46 12.00
CA LEU A 108 -8.24 7.03 11.86
C LEU A 108 -8.21 8.17 10.84
N ASP A 109 -9.03 8.06 9.80
CA ASP A 109 -9.21 9.14 8.82
C ASP A 109 -9.87 10.38 9.44
N ALA A 110 -10.63 10.20 10.53
CA ALA A 110 -11.12 11.28 11.38
C ALA A 110 -11.26 10.82 12.84
N SER A 111 -10.86 11.68 13.78
CA SER A 111 -11.06 11.41 15.21
C SER A 111 -12.53 11.53 15.59
N VAL A 112 -12.90 10.91 16.72
CA VAL A 112 -14.20 11.10 17.37
C VAL A 112 -14.46 12.59 17.64
N GLN A 113 -15.68 13.04 17.45
CA GLN A 113 -16.11 14.43 17.71
C GLN A 113 -17.37 14.46 18.56
N ASN A 114 -17.54 15.50 19.37
CA ASN A 114 -18.82 15.77 20.01
C ASN A 114 -19.59 16.81 19.18
N LYS A 115 -20.81 16.47 18.74
CA LYS A 115 -21.68 17.38 18.00
C LYS A 115 -23.10 17.29 18.54
N GLN A 116 -23.67 18.43 18.94
CA GLN A 116 -25.03 18.51 19.51
C GLN A 116 -25.28 17.54 20.69
N GLY A 117 -24.26 17.31 21.53
CA GLY A 117 -24.38 16.40 22.68
C GLY A 117 -24.40 14.91 22.30
N ARG A 118 -23.97 14.57 21.07
CA ARG A 118 -23.74 13.19 20.62
C ARG A 118 -22.27 12.98 20.28
N THR A 119 -21.76 11.83 20.70
CA THR A 119 -20.46 11.33 20.26
C THR A 119 -20.59 10.81 18.83
N MET A 120 -19.86 11.45 17.92
CA MET A 120 -19.84 11.15 16.50
C MET A 120 -18.60 10.35 16.17
N VAL A 121 -18.77 9.23 15.48
CA VAL A 121 -17.70 8.29 15.11
C VAL A 121 -17.62 8.14 13.59
N PRO A 122 -16.43 7.87 13.03
CA PRO A 122 -16.26 7.63 11.61
C PRO A 122 -16.94 6.33 11.20
N LEU A 123 -18.04 6.43 10.45
CA LEU A 123 -18.90 5.28 10.12
C LEU A 123 -18.13 4.19 9.41
N ARG A 124 -17.35 4.55 8.37
CA ARG A 124 -16.62 3.58 7.55
C ARG A 124 -15.65 2.76 8.38
N PHE A 125 -14.81 3.45 9.15
CA PHE A 125 -13.85 2.80 10.05
C PHE A 125 -14.55 1.82 10.98
N VAL A 126 -15.60 2.27 11.69
CA VAL A 126 -16.31 1.41 12.64
C VAL A 126 -16.97 0.23 11.93
N SER A 127 -17.69 0.46 10.83
CA SER A 127 -18.39 -0.58 10.10
C SER A 127 -17.45 -1.63 9.51
N GLU A 128 -16.33 -1.22 8.91
CA GLU A 128 -15.35 -2.14 8.33
C GLU A 128 -14.64 -2.98 9.40
N GLN A 129 -14.31 -2.40 10.56
CA GLN A 129 -13.76 -3.17 11.68
C GLN A 129 -14.77 -4.17 12.26
N LEU A 130 -16.08 -3.90 12.12
CA LEU A 130 -17.16 -4.80 12.54
C LEU A 130 -17.56 -5.81 11.43
N GLY A 131 -16.78 -5.91 10.35
CA GLY A 131 -16.97 -6.91 9.29
C GLY A 131 -18.01 -6.54 8.24
N LEU A 132 -18.43 -5.28 8.14
CA LEU A 132 -19.39 -4.80 7.16
C LEU A 132 -18.68 -4.19 5.95
N THR A 133 -19.26 -4.33 4.77
CA THR A 133 -18.85 -3.53 3.61
C THR A 133 -19.58 -2.19 3.61
N VAL A 134 -18.91 -1.13 3.17
CA VAL A 134 -19.46 0.24 3.16
C VAL A 134 -19.38 0.83 1.76
N ASN A 135 -20.53 0.96 1.11
CA ASN A 135 -20.67 1.59 -0.19
C ASN A 135 -21.27 2.99 -0.07
N TRP A 136 -20.70 3.97 -0.77
CA TRP A 136 -21.22 5.34 -0.86
C TRP A 136 -21.75 5.60 -2.27
N GLU A 137 -23.03 5.95 -2.37
CA GLU A 137 -23.66 6.42 -3.59
C GLU A 137 -23.76 7.95 -3.58
N ASP A 138 -22.94 8.59 -4.39
CA ASP A 138 -22.78 10.04 -4.37
C ASP A 138 -24.04 10.81 -4.85
N LYS A 139 -24.67 10.33 -5.93
CA LYS A 139 -25.86 10.96 -6.53
C LYS A 139 -27.04 11.05 -5.55
N THR A 140 -27.18 10.05 -4.70
CA THR A 140 -28.30 9.90 -3.75
C THR A 140 -27.87 10.20 -2.32
N ARG A 141 -26.58 10.54 -2.08
CA ARG A 141 -25.97 10.67 -0.75
C ARG A 141 -26.32 9.52 0.19
N THR A 142 -26.23 8.31 -0.34
CA THR A 142 -26.68 7.10 0.36
C THR A 142 -25.48 6.24 0.74
N ILE A 143 -25.43 5.81 2.01
CA ILE A 143 -24.48 4.82 2.49
C ILE A 143 -25.20 3.48 2.58
N ARG A 144 -24.65 2.44 1.96
CA ARG A 144 -25.12 1.06 2.10
C ARG A 144 -24.09 0.24 2.86
N LEU A 145 -24.53 -0.32 3.97
CA LEU A 145 -23.81 -1.27 4.80
C LEU A 145 -24.34 -2.67 4.47
N GLN A 146 -23.45 -3.64 4.26
CA GLN A 146 -23.86 -5.04 4.06
C GLN A 146 -23.15 -5.96 5.05
N SER A 147 -23.93 -6.80 5.72
CA SER A 147 -23.44 -7.90 6.57
C SER A 147 -23.09 -9.08 5.67
N GLY A 148 -21.86 -9.59 5.79
CA GLY A 148 -21.43 -10.74 4.99
C GLY A 148 -22.26 -11.98 5.31
N ASN A 149 -23.19 -12.34 4.43
CA ASN A 149 -23.80 -13.65 4.44
C ASN A 149 -23.84 -14.26 3.03
N VAL A 150 -23.41 -15.52 2.99
CA VAL A 150 -23.16 -16.37 1.84
C VAL A 150 -24.48 -16.70 1.14
N ALA A 151 -24.58 -16.37 -0.15
CA ALA A 151 -25.50 -17.04 -1.06
C ALA A 151 -24.67 -17.77 -2.11
N THR A 152 -24.68 -19.10 -1.99
CA THR A 152 -24.03 -20.10 -2.84
C THR A 152 -24.43 -19.93 -4.31
N MET A 153 -23.46 -19.68 -5.20
CA MET A 153 -23.58 -20.01 -6.61
C MET A 153 -22.67 -21.19 -6.91
N THR A 154 -23.28 -22.32 -7.23
CA THR A 154 -22.63 -23.53 -7.72
C THR A 154 -22.03 -23.27 -9.10
N PRO A 155 -20.77 -23.66 -9.39
CA PRO A 155 -20.23 -23.62 -10.75
C PRO A 155 -20.75 -24.79 -11.59
N PRO A 156 -20.93 -24.62 -12.92
CA PRO A 156 -21.29 -25.71 -13.82
C PRO A 156 -20.10 -26.65 -14.08
N PRO A 157 -20.36 -27.88 -14.58
CA PRO A 157 -19.37 -28.95 -14.63
C PRO A 157 -18.23 -28.66 -15.62
N GLN A 158 -17.00 -29.00 -15.20
CA GLN A 158 -15.82 -29.04 -16.05
C GLN A 158 -15.86 -30.30 -16.92
N ASP A 159 -15.83 -30.12 -18.24
CA ASP A 159 -15.47 -31.19 -19.16
C ASP A 159 -13.94 -31.30 -19.24
N VAL A 160 -13.50 -32.53 -19.07
CA VAL A 160 -12.11 -32.97 -18.98
C VAL A 160 -11.60 -33.20 -20.38
N LEU A 161 -10.52 -32.53 -20.79
CA LEU A 161 -9.60 -33.09 -21.78
C LEU A 161 -8.15 -32.81 -21.37
N SER A 162 -7.55 -33.85 -20.82
CA SER A 162 -6.11 -34.08 -20.76
C SER A 162 -5.55 -34.23 -22.17
N GLU A 163 -4.43 -33.57 -22.46
CA GLU A 163 -3.34 -34.21 -23.18
C GLU A 163 -2.01 -33.60 -22.77
N THR A 164 -1.05 -34.48 -22.57
CA THR A 164 0.26 -34.26 -21.96
C THR A 164 1.28 -33.93 -23.04
N GLY A 165 1.98 -32.81 -22.88
CA GLY A 165 3.18 -32.47 -23.64
C GLY A 165 4.22 -31.94 -22.67
N GLY A 166 5.21 -32.77 -22.34
CA GLY A 166 6.32 -32.38 -21.47
C GLY A 166 7.12 -31.24 -22.09
N MET A 167 7.43 -30.23 -21.27
CA MET A 167 8.31 -29.13 -21.66
C MET A 167 9.58 -29.21 -20.81
N GLU A 168 10.73 -29.32 -21.49
CA GLU A 168 12.06 -29.26 -20.89
C GLU A 168 12.32 -27.90 -20.20
N PRO A 169 13.19 -27.84 -19.19
CA PRO A 169 13.55 -26.61 -18.53
C PRO A 169 14.58 -25.82 -19.34
N GLY A 170 14.32 -24.53 -19.54
CA GLY A 170 15.35 -23.56 -19.91
C GLY A 170 15.12 -22.84 -21.24
N THR A 171 14.42 -21.71 -21.18
CA THR A 171 14.78 -20.48 -21.91
C THR A 171 14.11 -19.30 -21.21
N PRO A 172 14.82 -18.18 -20.96
CA PRO A 172 14.18 -16.98 -20.44
C PRO A 172 13.12 -16.53 -21.45
N VAL A 173 11.89 -16.35 -20.98
CA VAL A 173 10.83 -15.73 -21.77
C VAL A 173 11.19 -14.25 -21.93
N VAL A 174 11.95 -13.94 -22.98
CA VAL A 174 12.19 -12.56 -23.41
C VAL A 174 10.94 -12.10 -24.15
N THR A 175 9.98 -11.52 -23.43
CA THR A 175 8.89 -10.79 -24.09
C THR A 175 9.47 -9.50 -24.67
N ASN A 176 9.34 -9.33 -25.98
CA ASN A 176 9.86 -8.21 -26.77
C ASN A 176 9.07 -6.89 -26.54
N GLY A 177 8.69 -6.59 -25.29
CA GLY A 177 7.90 -5.42 -24.91
C GLY A 177 8.26 -4.92 -23.49
N ASP A 178 7.87 -3.67 -23.20
CA ASP A 178 8.15 -3.01 -21.92
C ASP A 178 7.72 -3.85 -20.70
N LEU A 179 8.44 -3.70 -19.58
CA LEU A 179 8.07 -4.35 -18.32
C LEU A 179 6.74 -3.80 -17.80
N ARG A 180 5.81 -4.68 -17.44
CA ARG A 180 4.49 -4.39 -16.86
C ARG A 180 4.35 -5.17 -15.56
N GLY A 181 5.00 -4.64 -14.52
CA GLY A 181 5.14 -5.30 -13.23
C GLY A 181 4.07 -4.92 -12.22
N VAL A 182 3.85 -5.79 -11.24
CA VAL A 182 3.00 -5.48 -10.07
C VAL A 182 3.67 -5.96 -8.79
N TRP A 183 3.70 -5.10 -7.77
CA TRP A 183 4.12 -5.53 -6.43
C TRP A 183 3.01 -6.32 -5.75
N ILE A 184 3.39 -7.49 -5.21
CA ILE A 184 2.56 -8.36 -4.39
C ILE A 184 3.21 -8.41 -3.00
N SER A 185 2.71 -7.54 -2.13
CA SER A 185 3.18 -7.34 -0.77
C SER A 185 2.56 -8.36 0.19
N THR A 186 3.40 -8.96 1.02
CA THR A 186 3.01 -10.02 1.95
C THR A 186 2.97 -9.53 3.40
N VAL A 187 3.67 -8.43 3.69
CA VAL A 187 3.58 -7.78 5.00
C VAL A 187 2.15 -7.35 5.29
N TYR A 188 1.66 -7.70 6.48
CA TYR A 188 0.27 -7.51 6.91
C TYR A 188 -0.77 -8.17 5.99
N ASN A 189 -0.37 -9.15 5.18
CA ASN A 189 -1.26 -9.82 4.23
C ASN A 189 -1.90 -8.82 3.26
N LEU A 190 -1.14 -7.79 2.83
CA LEU A 190 -1.66 -6.67 2.06
C LEU A 190 -2.26 -7.11 0.73
N ASP A 191 -1.53 -7.92 -0.04
CA ASP A 191 -1.95 -8.43 -1.34
C ASP A 191 -2.16 -9.94 -1.30
N TRP A 192 -1.22 -10.68 -0.69
CA TRP A 192 -1.27 -12.13 -0.58
C TRP A 192 -0.40 -12.63 0.59
N PRO A 193 -0.72 -13.78 1.21
CA PRO A 193 -2.02 -14.46 1.16
C PRO A 193 -3.04 -13.69 2.00
N SER A 194 -4.34 -13.98 1.88
CA SER A 194 -5.33 -13.39 2.79
C SER A 194 -5.16 -13.94 4.21
N SER A 195 -5.45 -13.14 5.24
CA SER A 195 -5.42 -13.64 6.62
C SER A 195 -6.44 -14.77 6.88
N GLY A 196 -7.51 -14.83 6.08
CA GLY A 196 -8.49 -15.92 6.09
C GLY A 196 -7.98 -17.23 5.47
N SER A 197 -6.74 -17.28 5.00
CA SER A 197 -6.08 -18.48 4.48
C SER A 197 -4.89 -18.95 5.32
N TYR A 198 -4.69 -18.36 6.51
CA TYR A 198 -3.60 -18.76 7.40
C TYR A 198 -3.58 -20.27 7.66
N GLY A 199 -2.41 -20.88 7.46
CA GLY A 199 -2.20 -22.30 7.69
C GLY A 199 -3.01 -23.22 6.76
N ASN A 200 -3.55 -22.69 5.65
CA ASN A 200 -4.28 -23.45 4.66
C ASN A 200 -3.59 -23.35 3.28
N PRO A 201 -2.65 -24.27 2.97
CA PRO A 201 -1.91 -24.26 1.70
C PRO A 201 -2.81 -24.21 0.47
N ALA A 202 -3.84 -25.05 0.41
CA ALA A 202 -4.73 -25.12 -0.75
C ALA A 202 -5.42 -23.78 -1.04
N LYS A 203 -5.89 -23.09 0.01
CA LYS A 203 -6.52 -21.77 -0.13
C LYS A 203 -5.51 -20.69 -0.53
N GLN A 204 -4.30 -20.71 0.04
CA GLN A 204 -3.24 -19.78 -0.33
C GLN A 204 -2.83 -19.94 -1.80
N GLN A 205 -2.68 -21.19 -2.25
CA GLN A 205 -2.38 -21.54 -3.63
C GLN A 205 -3.48 -21.04 -4.58
N GLN A 206 -4.75 -21.30 -4.25
CA GLN A 206 -5.89 -20.83 -5.04
C GLN A 206 -5.94 -19.29 -5.12
N GLU A 207 -5.72 -18.59 -4.01
CA GLU A 207 -5.68 -17.14 -3.98
C GLU A 207 -4.55 -16.57 -4.86
N TYR A 208 -3.40 -17.23 -4.89
CA TYR A 208 -2.28 -16.80 -5.73
C TYR A 208 -2.54 -17.03 -7.23
N ILE A 209 -3.07 -18.21 -7.58
CA ILE A 209 -3.49 -18.54 -8.95
C ILE A 209 -4.48 -17.50 -9.46
N GLN A 210 -5.54 -17.23 -8.69
CA GLN A 210 -6.54 -16.24 -9.05
C GLN A 210 -5.92 -14.84 -9.20
N LEU A 211 -5.03 -14.45 -8.29
CA LEU A 211 -4.33 -13.18 -8.37
C LEU A 211 -3.53 -13.07 -9.67
N LEU A 212 -2.77 -14.10 -10.05
CA LEU A 212 -2.00 -14.09 -11.29
C LEU A 212 -2.88 -14.07 -12.54
N ASP A 213 -3.99 -14.83 -12.57
CA ASP A 213 -4.94 -14.82 -13.69
C ASP A 213 -5.51 -13.42 -13.91
N GLU A 214 -5.90 -12.76 -12.83
CA GLU A 214 -6.41 -11.39 -12.88
C GLU A 214 -5.34 -10.41 -13.37
N LEU A 215 -4.09 -10.52 -12.88
CA LEU A 215 -2.99 -9.66 -13.34
C LEU A 215 -2.63 -9.89 -14.81
N GLN A 216 -2.59 -11.15 -15.26
CA GLN A 216 -2.31 -11.49 -16.66
C GLN A 216 -3.40 -10.94 -17.59
N ALA A 217 -4.68 -11.03 -17.19
CA ALA A 217 -5.80 -10.46 -17.93
C ALA A 217 -5.75 -8.92 -18.04
N MET A 218 -5.03 -8.25 -17.13
CA MET A 218 -4.74 -6.81 -17.20
C MET A 218 -3.55 -6.47 -18.12
N GLY A 219 -2.89 -7.48 -18.69
CA GLY A 219 -1.71 -7.32 -19.54
C GLY A 219 -0.39 -7.20 -18.77
N MET A 220 -0.38 -7.53 -17.48
CA MET A 220 0.85 -7.57 -16.68
C MET A 220 1.70 -8.78 -17.09
N ASN A 221 3.02 -8.60 -17.12
CA ASN A 221 3.98 -9.62 -17.52
C ASN A 221 5.05 -9.92 -16.45
N ALA A 222 4.97 -9.28 -15.28
CA ALA A 222 5.90 -9.55 -14.18
C ALA A 222 5.25 -9.40 -12.79
N ALA A 223 5.61 -10.30 -11.88
CA ALA A 223 5.19 -10.33 -10.49
C ALA A 223 6.39 -10.05 -9.57
N PHE A 224 6.30 -8.99 -8.75
CA PHE A 224 7.31 -8.62 -7.76
C PHE A 224 6.82 -9.02 -6.36
N VAL A 225 7.16 -10.23 -5.93
CA VAL A 225 6.52 -10.86 -4.75
C VAL A 225 7.41 -10.75 -3.53
N GLN A 226 6.86 -10.22 -2.43
CA GLN A 226 7.61 -10.05 -1.18
C GLN A 226 7.85 -11.40 -0.48
N VAL A 227 9.03 -11.98 -0.68
CA VAL A 227 9.43 -13.26 -0.08
C VAL A 227 10.09 -13.11 1.29
N ARG A 228 10.55 -11.90 1.62
CA ARG A 228 11.09 -11.50 2.93
C ARG A 228 10.50 -10.16 3.37
N PRO A 229 9.40 -10.14 4.16
CA PRO A 229 8.78 -8.90 4.61
C PRO A 229 9.43 -8.27 5.85
N SER A 230 9.90 -9.07 6.82
CA SER A 230 10.50 -8.56 8.07
C SER A 230 11.26 -9.63 8.87
N GLY A 231 12.53 -9.87 8.56
CA GLY A 231 13.36 -10.82 9.33
C GLY A 231 12.93 -12.29 9.22
N ASP A 232 12.11 -12.62 8.23
CA ASP A 232 11.46 -13.91 8.03
C ASP A 232 11.45 -14.32 6.53
N ALA A 233 10.93 -15.51 6.22
CA ALA A 233 10.87 -16.05 4.86
C ALA A 233 9.51 -16.66 4.52
N LEU A 234 9.08 -16.48 3.27
CA LEU A 234 7.96 -17.21 2.65
C LEU A 234 8.47 -18.41 1.84
N TYR A 235 9.57 -19.00 2.29
CA TYR A 235 10.22 -20.18 1.71
C TYR A 235 10.93 -20.96 2.84
N PRO A 236 11.16 -22.27 2.69
CA PRO A 236 11.96 -23.05 3.64
C PRO A 236 13.39 -22.51 3.65
N SER A 237 13.82 -21.96 4.77
CA SER A 237 15.16 -21.38 4.92
C SER A 237 15.91 -22.04 6.08
N ALA A 238 17.21 -22.27 5.90
CA ALA A 238 18.10 -22.67 6.99
C ALA A 238 18.57 -21.47 7.84
N LEU A 239 18.38 -20.24 7.34
CA LEU A 239 18.95 -19.01 7.89
C LEU A 239 17.94 -18.15 8.64
N THR A 240 16.67 -18.15 8.20
CA THR A 240 15.64 -17.26 8.73
C THR A 240 14.34 -18.04 9.00
N PRO A 241 13.54 -17.68 10.03
CA PRO A 241 12.32 -18.40 10.33
C PRO A 241 11.21 -18.17 9.30
N TRP A 242 10.24 -19.09 9.25
CA TRP A 242 9.01 -18.94 8.48
C TRP A 242 8.25 -17.66 8.85
N SER A 243 7.71 -17.01 7.83
CA SER A 243 6.93 -15.80 7.98
C SER A 243 5.61 -16.06 8.67
N ARG A 244 5.29 -15.19 9.63
CA ARG A 244 4.00 -15.20 10.33
C ARG A 244 2.83 -14.96 9.39
N PHE A 245 3.05 -14.33 8.22
CA PHE A 245 1.97 -14.00 7.29
C PHE A 245 1.42 -15.22 6.54
N LEU A 246 2.06 -16.39 6.68
CA LEU A 246 1.53 -17.65 6.15
C LEU A 246 0.62 -18.39 7.13
N THR A 247 0.81 -18.23 8.44
CA THR A 247 0.15 -19.09 9.46
C THR A 247 -0.44 -18.33 10.65
N GLY A 248 -0.22 -17.03 10.72
CA GLY A 248 -0.48 -16.20 11.91
C GLY A 248 0.56 -16.34 13.02
N THR A 249 1.45 -17.35 12.97
CA THR A 249 2.44 -17.65 14.02
C THR A 249 3.87 -17.56 13.46
N PRO A 250 4.73 -16.68 13.99
CA PRO A 250 6.14 -16.60 13.57
C PRO A 250 6.87 -17.95 13.67
N GLY A 251 7.61 -18.33 12.64
CA GLY A 251 8.41 -19.56 12.60
C GLY A 251 7.63 -20.86 12.39
N LYS A 252 6.30 -20.82 12.32
CA LYS A 252 5.50 -22.01 12.07
C LYS A 252 5.53 -22.38 10.58
N ASP A 253 5.92 -23.62 10.31
CA ASP A 253 5.90 -24.23 8.97
C ASP A 253 4.47 -24.24 8.40
N PRO A 254 4.25 -23.70 7.18
CA PRO A 254 2.95 -23.68 6.53
C PRO A 254 2.53 -25.04 5.94
N GLY A 255 3.43 -26.03 5.85
CA GLY A 255 3.18 -27.36 5.30
C GLY A 255 3.46 -27.51 3.81
N TYR A 256 4.06 -26.50 3.17
CA TYR A 256 4.49 -26.52 1.76
C TYR A 256 5.60 -25.47 1.53
N ASP A 257 6.24 -25.48 0.35
CA ASP A 257 7.15 -24.41 -0.09
C ASP A 257 6.37 -23.39 -0.95
N PRO A 258 6.00 -22.21 -0.40
CA PRO A 258 5.23 -21.23 -1.14
C PRO A 258 6.01 -20.61 -2.30
N LEU A 259 7.32 -20.41 -2.14
CA LEU A 259 8.14 -19.75 -3.16
C LEU A 259 8.30 -20.63 -4.40
N ALA A 260 8.55 -21.93 -4.22
CA ALA A 260 8.58 -22.87 -5.34
C ALA A 260 7.27 -22.83 -6.14
N PHE A 261 6.14 -22.91 -5.45
CA PHE A 261 4.82 -22.84 -6.06
C PHE A 261 4.60 -21.49 -6.79
N MET A 262 4.92 -20.37 -6.14
CA MET A 262 4.69 -19.04 -6.72
C MET A 262 5.52 -18.80 -7.98
N VAL A 263 6.78 -19.26 -8.00
CA VAL A 263 7.64 -19.20 -9.19
C VAL A 263 7.03 -20.01 -10.33
N GLU A 264 6.69 -21.28 -10.08
CA GLU A 264 6.13 -22.17 -11.10
C GLU A 264 4.81 -21.63 -11.69
N GLU A 265 3.89 -21.17 -10.84
CA GLU A 265 2.61 -20.61 -11.28
C GLU A 265 2.76 -19.33 -12.10
N THR A 266 3.76 -18.51 -11.76
CA THR A 266 4.05 -17.27 -12.50
C THR A 266 4.62 -17.58 -13.88
N HIS A 267 5.59 -18.50 -13.94
CA HIS A 267 6.18 -18.95 -15.20
C HIS A 267 5.20 -19.67 -16.11
N ARG A 268 4.26 -20.46 -15.56
CA ARG A 268 3.22 -21.13 -16.36
C ARG A 268 2.33 -20.14 -17.12
N ARG A 269 2.28 -18.89 -16.67
CA ARG A 269 1.57 -17.77 -17.32
C ARG A 269 2.48 -16.93 -18.22
N GLY A 270 3.73 -17.33 -18.43
CA GLY A 270 4.71 -16.56 -19.21
C GLY A 270 5.06 -15.22 -18.57
N MET A 271 4.88 -15.09 -17.25
CA MET A 271 5.22 -13.89 -16.50
C MET A 271 6.58 -14.06 -15.81
N GLN A 272 7.32 -12.96 -15.61
CA GLN A 272 8.56 -12.95 -14.83
C GLN A 272 8.27 -12.94 -13.33
N PHE A 273 9.06 -13.67 -12.54
CA PHE A 273 9.02 -13.68 -11.09
C PHE A 273 10.24 -12.96 -10.51
N HIS A 274 9.99 -11.82 -9.85
CA HIS A 274 11.02 -11.09 -9.11
C HIS A 274 10.80 -11.29 -7.60
N ALA A 275 11.77 -11.94 -6.94
CA ALA A 275 11.76 -12.13 -5.50
C ALA A 275 12.10 -10.82 -4.79
N TRP A 276 11.14 -10.26 -4.05
CA TRP A 276 11.29 -9.00 -3.32
C TRP A 276 11.67 -9.25 -1.85
N PHE A 277 12.77 -8.62 -1.44
CA PHE A 277 13.27 -8.64 -0.07
C PHE A 277 13.23 -7.25 0.54
N ASN A 278 12.74 -7.15 1.77
CA ASN A 278 13.08 -6.05 2.65
C ASN A 278 14.40 -6.39 3.36
N PRO A 279 15.48 -5.62 3.16
CA PRO A 279 16.80 -6.03 3.64
C PRO A 279 16.95 -5.86 5.16
N PHE A 280 16.65 -4.67 5.68
CA PHE A 280 17.07 -4.29 7.04
C PHE A 280 15.94 -4.23 8.08
N ARG A 281 14.68 -4.44 7.70
CA ARG A 281 13.61 -4.58 8.69
C ARG A 281 13.73 -5.93 9.41
N ALA A 282 13.94 -5.88 10.73
CA ALA A 282 13.96 -7.09 11.55
C ALA A 282 12.55 -7.51 11.97
N THR A 283 11.69 -6.55 12.34
CA THR A 283 10.27 -6.76 12.66
C THR A 283 9.45 -5.52 12.31
N THR A 284 8.13 -5.67 12.24
CA THR A 284 7.19 -4.56 12.02
C THR A 284 6.82 -3.78 13.29
N ASP A 285 7.12 -4.33 14.46
CA ASP A 285 6.88 -3.73 15.78
C ASP A 285 8.01 -4.10 16.77
N ALA A 286 7.93 -3.64 18.02
CA ALA A 286 8.94 -3.91 19.05
C ALA A 286 8.75 -5.22 19.83
N LYS A 287 7.72 -6.04 19.51
CA LYS A 287 7.43 -7.27 20.25
C LYS A 287 8.38 -8.37 19.81
N THR A 288 9.11 -8.95 20.76
CA THR A 288 10.09 -10.01 20.47
C THR A 288 9.79 -11.34 21.15
N ASP A 289 8.77 -11.40 22.00
CA ASP A 289 8.52 -12.53 22.90
C ASP A 289 8.13 -13.81 22.14
N GLN A 290 7.42 -13.65 21.02
CA GLN A 290 6.96 -14.76 20.18
C GLN A 290 7.92 -15.07 19.01
N LEU A 291 9.09 -14.41 18.95
CA LEU A 291 10.05 -14.67 17.88
C LEU A 291 10.77 -15.99 18.12
N PRO A 292 10.92 -16.85 17.09
CA PRO A 292 11.68 -18.09 17.17
C PRO A 292 13.13 -17.86 17.58
N ALA A 293 13.76 -18.87 18.21
CA ALA A 293 15.15 -18.79 18.66
C ALA A 293 16.15 -18.56 17.52
N ASN A 294 15.84 -19.00 16.30
CA ASN A 294 16.64 -18.78 15.10
C ASN A 294 16.35 -17.45 14.39
N HIS A 295 15.54 -16.55 14.96
CA HIS A 295 15.31 -15.23 14.41
C HIS A 295 16.53 -14.31 14.64
N VAL A 296 16.87 -13.44 13.68
CA VAL A 296 18.06 -12.54 13.75
C VAL A 296 18.13 -11.73 15.05
N ILE A 297 16.98 -11.22 15.53
CA ILE A 297 16.89 -10.51 16.82
C ILE A 297 17.33 -11.36 18.01
N LYS A 298 17.06 -12.67 17.98
CA LYS A 298 17.42 -13.59 19.07
C LYS A 298 18.87 -14.06 18.96
N GLN A 299 19.35 -14.32 17.74
CA GLN A 299 20.71 -14.79 17.50
C GLN A 299 21.75 -13.67 17.61
N HIS A 300 21.41 -12.47 17.16
CA HIS A 300 22.31 -11.32 17.03
C HIS A 300 21.67 -10.05 17.60
N PRO A 301 21.35 -9.99 18.90
CA PRO A 301 20.75 -8.80 19.52
C PRO A 301 21.67 -7.57 19.41
N ASP A 302 22.98 -7.77 19.29
CA ASP A 302 23.99 -6.73 19.08
C ASP A 302 23.91 -6.06 17.70
N TRP A 303 23.23 -6.67 16.72
CA TRP A 303 23.01 -6.08 15.40
C TRP A 303 21.74 -5.23 15.34
N ILE A 304 20.90 -5.24 16.38
CA ILE A 304 19.56 -4.68 16.31
C ILE A 304 19.53 -3.25 16.84
N VAL A 305 18.95 -2.34 16.05
CA VAL A 305 18.68 -0.96 16.45
C VAL A 305 17.18 -0.75 16.58
N ASN A 306 16.74 -0.27 17.73
CA ASN A 306 15.38 0.21 17.92
C ASN A 306 15.28 1.67 17.46
N ALA A 307 14.53 1.91 16.39
CA ALA A 307 14.26 3.23 15.87
C ALA A 307 12.74 3.43 15.82
N ASN A 308 12.23 4.31 16.70
CA ASN A 308 10.80 4.62 16.83
C ASN A 308 9.90 3.38 17.02
N LYS A 309 10.27 2.50 17.97
CA LYS A 309 9.51 1.28 18.32
C LYS A 309 9.43 0.23 17.20
N LYS A 310 10.32 0.32 16.21
CA LYS A 310 10.56 -0.70 15.19
C LYS A 310 12.00 -1.17 15.28
N LEU A 311 12.24 -2.43 15.00
CA LEU A 311 13.56 -3.05 15.11
C LEU A 311 14.15 -3.25 13.72
N TYR A 312 15.39 -2.79 13.55
CA TYR A 312 16.13 -2.85 12.30
C TYR A 312 17.44 -3.58 12.50
N ILE A 313 17.83 -4.36 11.50
CA ILE A 313 19.18 -4.90 11.37
C ILE A 313 20.10 -3.74 11.00
N ASN A 314 21.15 -3.50 11.77
CA ASN A 314 22.04 -2.35 11.59
C ASN A 314 22.89 -2.51 10.32
N PRO A 315 22.68 -1.67 9.27
CA PRO A 315 23.45 -1.79 8.03
C PRO A 315 24.93 -1.48 8.24
N GLY A 316 25.32 -0.85 9.35
CA GLY A 316 26.70 -0.55 9.70
C GLY A 316 27.52 -1.72 10.21
N VAL A 317 26.90 -2.89 10.46
CA VAL A 317 27.60 -4.10 10.90
C VAL A 317 27.88 -4.99 9.68
N PRO A 318 29.15 -5.24 9.30
CA PRO A 318 29.47 -6.03 8.10
C PRO A 318 28.89 -7.45 8.11
N ALA A 319 28.94 -8.14 9.26
CA ALA A 319 28.37 -9.48 9.41
C ALA A 319 26.84 -9.50 9.20
N ALA A 320 26.14 -8.44 9.63
CA ALA A 320 24.70 -8.30 9.44
C ALA A 320 24.34 -8.12 7.96
N ARG A 321 25.10 -7.32 7.22
CA ARG A 321 24.97 -7.19 5.76
C ARG A 321 25.21 -8.54 5.06
N GLN A 322 26.26 -9.27 5.48
CA GLN A 322 26.59 -10.57 4.90
C GLN A 322 25.49 -11.61 5.16
N GLN A 323 24.87 -11.63 6.33
CA GLN A 323 23.74 -12.53 6.59
C GLN A 323 22.58 -12.28 5.62
N ILE A 324 22.22 -11.02 5.38
CA ILE A 324 21.15 -10.69 4.42
C ILE A 324 21.54 -11.11 3.00
N ILE A 325 22.80 -10.91 2.59
CA ILE A 325 23.30 -11.41 1.30
C ILE A 325 23.15 -12.93 1.22
N ASN A 326 23.51 -13.66 2.28
CA ASN A 326 23.37 -15.12 2.31
C ASN A 326 21.91 -15.58 2.20
N GLU A 327 20.97 -14.90 2.85
CA GLU A 327 19.54 -15.16 2.74
C GLU A 327 19.01 -14.93 1.32
N VAL A 328 19.44 -13.84 0.66
CA VAL A 328 19.08 -13.61 -0.76
C VAL A 328 19.72 -14.68 -1.66
N MET A 329 20.97 -15.04 -1.40
CA MET A 329 21.68 -16.05 -2.20
C MET A 329 21.11 -17.47 -2.01
N GLU A 330 20.56 -17.80 -0.84
CA GLU A 330 19.80 -19.05 -0.64
C GLU A 330 18.64 -19.14 -1.64
N VAL A 331 17.94 -18.03 -1.87
CA VAL A 331 16.87 -17.99 -2.87
C VAL A 331 17.41 -18.07 -4.29
N VAL A 332 18.42 -17.27 -4.63
CA VAL A 332 19.02 -17.25 -5.98
C VAL A 332 19.52 -18.64 -6.39
N GLN A 333 20.13 -19.38 -5.46
CA GLN A 333 20.68 -20.71 -5.72
C GLN A 333 19.59 -21.78 -5.91
N ARG A 334 18.47 -21.67 -5.19
CA ARG A 334 17.47 -22.74 -5.08
C ARG A 334 16.26 -22.58 -5.97
N TYR A 335 15.90 -21.36 -6.35
CA TYR A 335 14.67 -21.08 -7.09
C TYR A 335 14.96 -20.47 -8.45
N ASP A 336 14.11 -20.77 -9.42
CA ASP A 336 14.19 -20.22 -10.78
C ASP A 336 13.56 -18.83 -10.85
N ILE A 337 14.14 -17.87 -10.14
CA ILE A 337 13.67 -16.48 -10.16
C ILE A 337 14.24 -15.73 -11.35
N ASP A 338 13.49 -14.79 -11.93
CA ASP A 338 13.96 -13.92 -13.01
C ASP A 338 14.74 -12.71 -12.46
N GLY A 339 14.43 -12.31 -11.21
CA GLY A 339 15.14 -11.23 -10.57
C GLY A 339 15.06 -11.20 -9.05
N VAL A 340 16.03 -10.52 -8.45
CA VAL A 340 16.03 -10.04 -7.08
C VAL A 340 15.57 -8.58 -7.10
N HIS A 341 14.68 -8.24 -6.17
CA HIS A 341 14.16 -6.89 -5.98
C HIS A 341 14.33 -6.43 -4.54
N LEU A 342 14.84 -5.22 -4.34
CA LEU A 342 14.77 -4.54 -3.04
C LEU A 342 13.82 -3.35 -3.12
N ASP A 343 13.08 -3.10 -2.05
CA ASP A 343 12.30 -1.87 -1.90
C ASP A 343 13.16 -0.72 -1.35
N ASP A 344 12.51 0.27 -0.76
CA ASP A 344 13.10 1.52 -0.32
C ASP A 344 13.72 1.47 1.09
N TYR A 345 13.51 0.40 1.86
CA TYR A 345 13.83 0.39 3.30
C TYR A 345 15.29 0.04 3.58
N PHE A 346 16.16 1.05 3.46
CA PHE A 346 17.54 1.01 3.93
C PHE A 346 17.63 1.40 5.42
N TYR A 347 17.97 2.66 5.71
CA TYR A 347 17.78 3.23 7.04
C TYR A 347 16.39 3.88 7.15
N PRO A 348 15.77 3.91 8.35
CA PRO A 348 14.50 4.59 8.53
C PRO A 348 14.64 6.11 8.39
N SER A 349 13.82 6.70 7.53
CA SER A 349 13.76 8.16 7.35
C SER A 349 13.26 8.88 8.60
N ASN A 350 13.79 10.08 8.88
CA ASN A 350 13.29 10.99 9.93
C ASN A 350 13.27 10.41 11.35
N VAL A 351 14.13 9.42 11.63
CA VAL A 351 14.26 8.84 12.97
C VAL A 351 15.73 8.74 13.34
N ALA A 352 16.06 9.01 14.60
CA ALA A 352 17.39 8.76 15.12
C ALA A 352 17.71 7.26 15.06
N PHE A 353 18.90 6.93 14.57
CA PHE A 353 19.37 5.56 14.45
C PHE A 353 20.66 5.42 15.27
N ALA A 354 20.61 4.60 16.32
CA ALA A 354 21.65 4.49 17.33
C ALA A 354 22.76 3.51 16.90
N ASP A 355 23.60 3.94 15.96
CA ASP A 355 24.70 3.18 15.37
C ASP A 355 26.09 3.80 15.64
N ASP A 356 26.25 4.61 16.68
CA ASP A 356 27.56 5.21 17.03
C ASP A 356 28.64 4.17 17.35
N ALA A 357 28.26 3.09 18.05
CA ALA A 357 29.17 1.99 18.33
C ALA A 357 29.62 1.30 17.04
N ALA A 358 28.69 1.07 16.10
CA ALA A 358 29.01 0.50 14.79
C ALA A 358 29.87 1.45 13.95
N PHE A 359 29.60 2.76 13.98
CA PHE A 359 30.43 3.77 13.31
C PHE A 359 31.87 3.75 13.84
N LYS A 360 32.06 3.67 15.16
CA LYS A 360 33.40 3.58 15.76
C LYS A 360 34.11 2.27 15.40
N ALA A 361 33.38 1.15 15.42
CA ALA A 361 33.96 -0.17 15.21
C ALA A 361 34.26 -0.48 13.73
N TYR A 362 33.41 -0.03 12.80
CA TYR A 362 33.37 -0.48 11.41
C TYR A 362 33.58 0.65 10.38
N ASN A 363 34.30 1.71 10.75
CA ASN A 363 34.68 2.81 9.84
C ASN A 363 36.19 2.76 9.48
N SER A 364 36.62 1.65 8.87
CA SER A 364 38.02 1.46 8.48
C SER A 364 38.50 2.48 7.43
N LYS A 365 37.59 2.98 6.58
CA LYS A 365 37.84 4.02 5.58
C LYS A 365 38.02 5.43 6.18
N LYS A 366 37.85 5.60 7.51
CA LYS A 366 37.93 6.90 8.21
C LYS A 366 37.01 7.96 7.60
N ILE A 367 35.82 7.56 7.16
CA ILE A 367 34.82 8.49 6.62
C ILE A 367 34.41 9.45 7.74
N VAL A 368 34.54 10.75 7.48
CA VAL A 368 34.36 11.80 8.50
C VAL A 368 32.89 11.94 8.90
N SER A 369 32.00 11.99 7.91
CA SER A 369 30.57 12.16 8.13
C SER A 369 29.89 10.83 8.39
N LYS A 370 29.10 10.76 9.47
CA LYS A 370 28.27 9.59 9.75
C LYS A 370 27.25 9.32 8.64
N ALA A 371 26.75 10.36 7.98
CA ALA A 371 25.81 10.21 6.86
C ALA A 371 26.50 9.57 5.63
N ASP A 372 27.73 9.98 5.32
CA ASP A 372 28.51 9.38 4.23
C ASP A 372 28.90 7.94 4.54
N TRP A 373 29.23 7.63 5.80
CA TRP A 373 29.49 6.25 6.22
C TRP A 373 28.25 5.37 6.10
N ARG A 374 27.05 5.88 6.45
CA ARG A 374 25.80 5.15 6.23
C ARG A 374 25.55 4.87 4.75
N ARG A 375 25.77 5.85 3.86
CA ARG A 375 25.70 5.64 2.41
C ARG A 375 26.71 4.59 1.94
N ASP A 376 27.96 4.67 2.41
CA ASP A 376 29.00 3.69 2.06
C ASP A 376 28.64 2.26 2.52
N ASN A 377 28.01 2.09 3.67
CA ASN A 377 27.52 0.78 4.12
C ASN A 377 26.49 0.18 3.16
N ILE A 378 25.53 0.99 2.68
CA ILE A 378 24.53 0.55 1.71
C ILE A 378 25.19 0.31 0.34
N ASN A 379 26.11 1.16 -0.09
CA ASN A 379 26.87 0.97 -1.33
C ASN A 379 27.62 -0.36 -1.34
N GLN A 380 28.33 -0.69 -0.24
CA GLN A 380 28.99 -1.98 -0.10
C GLN A 380 28.01 -3.15 -0.18
N PHE A 381 26.84 -3.04 0.49
CA PHE A 381 25.80 -4.07 0.44
C PHE A 381 25.30 -4.29 -1.00
N VAL A 382 24.90 -3.23 -1.70
CA VAL A 382 24.35 -3.29 -3.06
C VAL A 382 25.39 -3.86 -4.03
N GLN A 383 26.63 -3.38 -3.96
CA GLN A 383 27.73 -3.88 -4.79
C GLN A 383 27.98 -5.37 -4.57
N GLN A 384 28.13 -5.80 -3.30
CA GLN A 384 28.43 -7.19 -2.95
C GLN A 384 27.27 -8.12 -3.31
N LEU A 385 26.02 -7.67 -3.11
CA LEU A 385 24.85 -8.44 -3.48
C LEU A 385 24.79 -8.66 -4.99
N ASN A 386 24.99 -7.62 -5.80
CA ASN A 386 25.05 -7.74 -7.25
C ASN A 386 26.13 -8.75 -7.68
N GLN A 387 27.35 -8.57 -7.19
CA GLN A 387 28.47 -9.47 -7.51
C GLN A 387 28.16 -10.92 -7.15
N SER A 388 27.53 -11.14 -5.98
CA SER A 388 27.13 -12.48 -5.52
C SER A 388 26.08 -13.10 -6.45
N ILE A 389 25.02 -12.35 -6.80
CA ILE A 389 23.98 -12.82 -7.71
C ILE A 389 24.59 -13.19 -9.07
N LYS A 390 25.38 -12.28 -9.65
CA LYS A 390 25.98 -12.45 -10.97
C LYS A 390 27.00 -13.58 -11.02
N SER A 391 27.66 -13.90 -9.90
CA SER A 391 28.58 -15.03 -9.83
C SER A 391 27.89 -16.41 -9.91
N VAL A 392 26.61 -16.49 -9.54
CA VAL A 392 25.84 -17.75 -9.52
C VAL A 392 24.87 -17.82 -10.70
N LYS A 393 24.11 -16.75 -10.96
CA LYS A 393 23.15 -16.67 -12.07
C LYS A 393 23.27 -15.31 -12.77
N PRO A 394 24.19 -15.16 -13.76
CA PRO A 394 24.41 -13.89 -14.46
C PRO A 394 23.14 -13.28 -15.09
N HIS A 395 22.19 -14.12 -15.49
CA HIS A 395 20.92 -13.71 -16.11
C HIS A 395 19.89 -13.17 -15.11
N VAL A 396 19.98 -13.52 -13.81
CA VAL A 396 19.06 -13.02 -12.79
C VAL A 396 19.27 -11.54 -12.61
N GLN A 397 18.22 -10.75 -12.83
CA GLN A 397 18.29 -9.30 -12.68
C GLN A 397 18.35 -8.90 -11.21
N PHE A 398 19.06 -7.84 -10.88
CA PHE A 398 19.05 -7.22 -9.56
C PHE A 398 18.61 -5.77 -9.69
N GLY A 399 17.55 -5.39 -9.01
CA GLY A 399 17.13 -4.00 -9.02
C GLY A 399 16.47 -3.55 -7.73
N ILE A 400 16.30 -2.23 -7.65
CA ILE A 400 15.94 -1.55 -6.41
C ILE A 400 14.88 -0.50 -6.71
N SER A 401 13.87 -0.42 -5.84
CA SER A 401 12.79 0.58 -5.87
C SER A 401 12.97 1.63 -4.78
N PRO A 402 13.76 2.70 -5.02
CA PRO A 402 13.97 3.75 -4.04
C PRO A 402 12.80 4.74 -3.99
N PHE A 403 12.80 5.63 -2.99
CA PHE A 403 11.96 6.83 -2.99
C PHE A 403 12.12 7.63 -4.29
N GLY A 404 11.02 8.16 -4.81
CA GLY A 404 11.00 8.83 -6.12
C GLY A 404 11.82 10.13 -6.19
N VAL A 405 12.23 10.70 -5.06
CA VAL A 405 13.15 11.86 -5.01
C VAL A 405 14.49 11.44 -4.43
N TRP A 406 15.55 11.45 -5.23
CA TRP A 406 16.92 11.18 -4.77
C TRP A 406 17.44 12.32 -3.90
N ARG A 407 17.44 13.54 -4.43
CA ARG A 407 17.77 14.82 -3.75
C ARG A 407 16.98 15.95 -4.38
N ASN A 408 16.63 16.96 -3.58
CA ASN A 408 16.05 18.20 -4.08
C ASN A 408 17.14 19.13 -4.65
N SER A 409 16.81 19.87 -5.71
CA SER A 409 17.71 20.82 -6.39
C SER A 409 18.25 21.94 -5.49
N ASN A 410 17.52 22.28 -4.42
CA ASN A 410 17.95 23.29 -3.44
C ASN A 410 19.00 22.77 -2.43
N VAL A 411 19.16 21.44 -2.31
CA VAL A 411 20.20 20.80 -1.48
C VAL A 411 21.40 20.43 -2.35
N ASP A 412 21.15 19.94 -3.56
CA ASP A 412 22.16 19.57 -4.55
C ASP A 412 21.70 20.09 -5.91
N PRO A 413 22.44 20.99 -6.60
CA PRO A 413 21.99 21.60 -7.85
C PRO A 413 21.78 20.58 -8.99
N THR A 414 22.30 19.36 -8.85
CA THR A 414 22.08 18.26 -9.80
C THR A 414 20.91 17.35 -9.41
N GLY A 415 20.24 17.62 -8.28
CA GLY A 415 19.02 16.95 -7.86
C GLY A 415 17.79 17.39 -8.67
N SER A 416 16.65 16.75 -8.43
CA SER A 416 15.41 17.05 -9.13
C SER A 416 14.83 18.39 -8.69
N ASP A 417 14.13 19.10 -9.60
CA ASP A 417 13.39 20.32 -9.29
C ASP A 417 12.13 20.01 -8.46
N THR A 418 12.36 19.67 -7.19
CA THR A 418 11.38 19.20 -6.23
C THR A 418 11.62 19.80 -4.85
N LYS A 419 10.62 19.65 -3.98
CA LYS A 419 10.62 20.10 -2.57
C LYS A 419 10.12 18.98 -1.66
N ALA A 420 10.57 17.75 -1.91
CA ALA A 420 10.14 16.60 -1.12
C ALA A 420 10.67 16.71 0.31
N GLY A 421 9.82 16.40 1.29
CA GLY A 421 10.19 16.42 2.71
C GLY A 421 11.06 15.23 3.14
N VAL A 422 11.13 14.18 2.33
CA VAL A 422 12.00 13.02 2.52
C VAL A 422 12.59 12.65 1.16
N THR A 423 13.89 12.36 1.15
CA THR A 423 14.67 12.05 -0.05
C THR A 423 15.51 10.79 0.19
N ALA A 424 15.77 10.02 -0.86
CA ALA A 424 16.49 8.76 -0.76
C ALA A 424 17.91 8.96 -0.21
N TYR A 425 18.65 9.96 -0.73
CA TYR A 425 20.05 10.19 -0.36
C TYR A 425 20.21 10.76 1.05
N ASP A 426 19.40 11.77 1.41
CA ASP A 426 19.62 12.54 2.63
C ASP A 426 19.00 11.89 3.87
N HIS A 427 17.89 11.15 3.69
CA HIS A 427 17.10 10.63 4.82
C HIS A 427 17.14 9.10 4.95
N MET A 428 17.35 8.38 3.85
CA MET A 428 17.43 6.92 3.85
C MET A 428 18.85 6.40 3.59
N PHE A 429 19.78 7.31 3.29
CA PHE A 429 21.18 7.02 2.93
C PHE A 429 21.31 6.08 1.73
N ALA A 430 20.35 6.17 0.80
CA ALA A 430 20.33 5.44 -0.46
C ALA A 430 20.95 6.30 -1.58
N ASP A 431 22.21 6.00 -1.91
CA ASP A 431 22.94 6.71 -2.97
C ASP A 431 22.72 6.09 -4.36
N VAL A 432 21.47 6.18 -4.81
CA VAL A 432 20.99 5.54 -6.04
C VAL A 432 21.79 5.95 -7.28
N ARG A 433 22.19 7.22 -7.36
CA ARG A 433 23.03 7.72 -8.46
C ARG A 433 24.33 6.91 -8.58
N THR A 434 25.01 6.64 -7.46
CA THR A 434 26.21 5.82 -7.47
C THR A 434 25.91 4.40 -7.97
N TRP A 435 24.80 3.79 -7.56
CA TRP A 435 24.43 2.44 -8.01
C TRP A 435 24.19 2.38 -9.51
N ILE A 436 23.56 3.42 -10.07
CA ILE A 436 23.32 3.56 -11.51
C ILE A 436 24.65 3.73 -12.26
N GLN A 437 25.46 4.71 -11.86
CA GLN A 437 26.72 5.04 -12.55
C GLN A 437 27.73 3.90 -12.52
N GLN A 438 27.75 3.12 -11.44
CA GLN A 438 28.67 1.99 -11.29
C GLN A 438 28.11 0.67 -11.86
N GLY A 439 26.86 0.65 -12.33
CA GLY A 439 26.20 -0.56 -12.83
C GLY A 439 26.02 -1.64 -11.75
N TRP A 440 25.83 -1.26 -10.48
CA TRP A 440 25.62 -2.21 -9.39
C TRP A 440 24.19 -2.73 -9.29
N ILE A 441 23.29 -2.22 -10.15
CA ILE A 441 21.92 -2.70 -10.33
C ILE A 441 21.66 -2.81 -11.83
N ASP A 442 20.88 -3.81 -12.25
CA ASP A 442 20.43 -3.97 -13.63
C ASP A 442 19.23 -3.07 -13.95
N TYR A 443 18.43 -2.73 -12.94
CA TYR A 443 17.31 -1.80 -13.08
C TYR A 443 17.07 -0.98 -11.81
N VAL A 444 16.47 0.20 -12.00
CA VAL A 444 15.98 1.08 -10.93
C VAL A 444 14.51 1.38 -11.14
N THR A 445 13.74 1.36 -10.04
CA THR A 445 12.30 1.66 -10.06
C THR A 445 11.92 2.78 -9.08
N PRO A 446 12.21 4.05 -9.37
CA PRO A 446 11.80 5.14 -8.49
C PRO A 446 10.29 5.14 -8.23
N GLN A 447 9.91 5.27 -6.96
CA GLN A 447 8.53 5.36 -6.50
C GLN A 447 7.96 6.77 -6.75
N ILE A 448 7.52 7.05 -7.98
CA ILE A 448 6.95 8.34 -8.38
C ILE A 448 5.44 8.33 -8.09
N TYR A 449 5.09 8.34 -6.81
CA TYR A 449 3.71 8.21 -6.32
C TYR A 449 2.98 9.56 -6.23
N TRP A 450 3.23 10.46 -7.17
CA TRP A 450 2.64 11.79 -7.19
C TRP A 450 1.98 12.04 -8.55
N SER A 451 0.97 12.91 -8.58
CA SER A 451 0.28 13.26 -9.82
C SER A 451 1.05 14.32 -10.61
N PHE A 452 0.67 14.53 -11.87
CA PHE A 452 1.10 15.72 -12.63
C PHE A 452 0.68 17.04 -11.97
N SER A 453 -0.29 17.01 -11.05
CA SER A 453 -0.80 18.20 -10.36
C SER A 453 -0.09 18.48 -9.02
N PHE A 454 0.76 17.57 -8.54
CA PHE A 454 1.42 17.72 -7.25
C PHE A 454 2.75 18.50 -7.38
N ALA A 455 2.65 19.83 -7.32
CA ALA A 455 3.79 20.74 -7.54
C ALA A 455 5.09 20.43 -6.73
N PRO A 456 5.05 19.96 -5.46
CA PRO A 456 6.28 19.68 -4.72
C PRO A 456 7.11 18.51 -5.24
N ALA A 457 6.50 17.55 -5.95
CA ALA A 457 7.16 16.36 -6.48
C ALA A 457 6.44 15.90 -7.76
N GLN A 458 6.37 16.81 -8.74
CA GLN A 458 5.56 16.63 -9.94
C GLN A 458 6.06 15.43 -10.78
N TYR A 459 5.11 14.63 -11.29
CA TYR A 459 5.41 13.36 -11.96
C TYR A 459 6.39 13.49 -13.13
N ASP A 460 6.09 14.35 -14.11
CA ASP A 460 6.90 14.58 -15.32
C ASP A 460 8.33 15.06 -15.02
N LYS A 461 8.47 15.98 -14.05
CA LYS A 461 9.78 16.45 -13.61
C LYS A 461 10.64 15.32 -13.07
N LEU A 462 10.04 14.42 -12.29
CA LEU A 462 10.76 13.28 -11.72
C LEU A 462 11.08 12.24 -12.77
N VAL A 463 10.15 11.88 -13.66
CA VAL A 463 10.43 10.94 -14.75
C VAL A 463 11.55 11.48 -15.65
N THR A 464 11.50 12.75 -16.04
CA THR A 464 12.56 13.38 -16.83
C THR A 464 13.91 13.33 -16.12
N TRP A 465 13.93 13.64 -14.81
CA TRP A 465 15.16 13.60 -14.03
C TRP A 465 15.75 12.19 -13.95
N TRP A 466 14.94 11.17 -13.66
CA TRP A 466 15.39 9.78 -13.62
C TRP A 466 15.83 9.25 -14.99
N ALA A 467 15.17 9.67 -16.07
CA ALA A 467 15.59 9.34 -17.42
C ALA A 467 17.00 9.88 -17.72
N ASN A 468 17.32 11.09 -17.25
CA ASN A 468 18.67 11.65 -17.37
C ASN A 468 19.68 10.91 -16.50
N GLU A 469 19.31 10.44 -15.31
CA GLU A 469 20.23 9.67 -14.43
C GLU A 469 20.70 8.37 -15.06
N VAL A 470 19.82 7.66 -15.77
CA VAL A 470 20.18 6.39 -16.43
C VAL A 470 20.79 6.56 -17.81
N GLN A 471 20.76 7.77 -18.37
CA GLN A 471 21.25 8.04 -19.73
C GLN A 471 22.74 7.69 -19.86
N GLY A 472 23.07 6.90 -20.88
CA GLY A 472 24.44 6.44 -21.13
C GLY A 472 24.89 5.29 -20.23
N THR A 473 24.01 4.74 -19.40
CA THR A 473 24.25 3.52 -18.61
C THR A 473 23.47 2.33 -19.18
N ASN A 474 23.77 1.12 -18.70
CA ASN A 474 23.00 -0.09 -19.03
C ASN A 474 21.87 -0.36 -18.02
N VAL A 475 21.63 0.55 -17.06
CA VAL A 475 20.62 0.37 -16.03
C VAL A 475 19.26 0.71 -16.61
N LYS A 476 18.33 -0.26 -16.56
CA LYS A 476 16.95 -0.05 -17.03
C LYS A 476 16.19 0.84 -16.05
N LEU A 477 15.42 1.80 -16.56
CA LEU A 477 14.52 2.61 -15.76
C LEU A 477 13.10 2.07 -15.88
N TYR A 478 12.51 1.68 -14.75
CA TYR A 478 11.09 1.41 -14.63
C TYR A 478 10.44 2.46 -13.73
N ILE A 479 9.16 2.79 -13.91
CA ILE A 479 8.50 3.77 -13.04
C ILE A 479 7.52 3.10 -12.07
N GLY A 480 7.65 3.41 -10.78
CA GLY A 480 6.69 2.98 -9.76
C GLY A 480 5.44 3.86 -9.76
N HIS A 481 4.26 3.25 -9.92
CA HIS A 481 2.96 3.92 -9.92
C HIS A 481 2.14 3.62 -8.67
N SER A 482 1.25 4.54 -8.30
CA SER A 482 0.43 4.47 -7.07
C SER A 482 -1.08 4.43 -7.33
N PRO A 483 -1.63 3.35 -7.93
CA PRO A 483 -3.09 3.19 -8.09
C PRO A 483 -3.85 3.31 -6.76
N TYR A 484 -3.22 3.00 -5.62
CA TYR A 484 -3.81 3.19 -4.28
C TYR A 484 -4.22 4.64 -3.97
N LYS A 485 -3.70 5.63 -4.71
CA LYS A 485 -4.08 7.05 -4.55
C LYS A 485 -5.34 7.43 -5.33
N LEU A 486 -5.79 6.62 -6.30
CA LEU A 486 -6.98 6.92 -7.08
C LEU A 486 -8.23 7.03 -6.19
N GLY A 487 -9.00 8.09 -6.38
CA GLY A 487 -10.18 8.41 -5.59
C GLY A 487 -9.89 9.06 -4.24
N THR A 488 -8.62 9.30 -3.88
CA THR A 488 -8.28 10.07 -2.68
C THR A 488 -8.55 11.57 -2.86
N ALA A 489 -8.47 12.32 -1.76
CA ALA A 489 -8.62 13.77 -1.77
C ALA A 489 -7.38 14.52 -2.31
N GLU A 490 -6.25 13.84 -2.53
CA GLU A 490 -5.06 14.46 -3.12
C GLU A 490 -5.37 14.86 -4.57
N ALA A 491 -5.02 16.10 -4.95
CA ALA A 491 -5.32 16.63 -6.27
C ALA A 491 -4.64 15.82 -7.39
N GLY A 492 -5.37 15.56 -8.46
CA GLY A 492 -4.90 14.81 -9.63
C GLY A 492 -5.31 13.34 -9.63
N TRP A 493 -5.82 12.80 -8.51
CA TRP A 493 -6.18 11.38 -8.41
C TRP A 493 -7.68 11.08 -8.59
N GLN A 494 -8.45 12.05 -9.08
CA GLN A 494 -9.92 11.94 -9.20
C GLN A 494 -10.38 11.14 -10.43
N SER A 495 -9.45 10.64 -11.25
CA SER A 495 -9.74 9.83 -12.43
C SER A 495 -8.64 8.81 -12.66
N ALA A 496 -9.01 7.58 -13.07
CA ALA A 496 -8.06 6.57 -13.53
C ALA A 496 -7.22 7.06 -14.73
N GLN A 497 -7.70 8.08 -15.45
CA GLN A 497 -6.96 8.72 -16.54
C GLN A 497 -5.63 9.33 -16.09
N GLU A 498 -5.45 9.67 -14.80
CA GLU A 498 -4.15 10.11 -14.29
C GLU A 498 -3.08 9.04 -14.54
N ILE A 499 -3.35 7.77 -14.21
CA ILE A 499 -2.42 6.66 -14.46
C ILE A 499 -2.20 6.47 -15.96
N ILE A 500 -3.25 6.54 -16.78
CA ILE A 500 -3.11 6.41 -18.23
C ILE A 500 -2.29 7.55 -18.84
N ASN A 501 -2.43 8.77 -18.34
CA ASN A 501 -1.62 9.92 -18.76
C ASN A 501 -0.16 9.74 -18.34
N GLN A 502 0.10 9.19 -17.15
CA GLN A 502 1.45 8.86 -16.70
C GLN A 502 2.10 7.82 -17.63
N LEU A 503 1.37 6.77 -18.01
CA LEU A 503 1.86 5.76 -18.95
C LEU A 503 2.10 6.34 -20.35
N ASN A 504 1.18 7.16 -20.87
CA ASN A 504 1.38 7.86 -22.15
C ASN A 504 2.60 8.79 -22.11
N TYR A 505 2.84 9.47 -20.98
CA TYR A 505 4.04 10.30 -20.80
C TYR A 505 5.31 9.46 -20.80
N ASN A 506 5.32 8.36 -20.06
CA ASN A 506 6.46 7.44 -20.00
C ASN A 506 6.81 6.88 -21.39
N ALA A 507 5.80 6.55 -22.21
CA ALA A 507 6.01 6.08 -23.59
C ALA A 507 6.70 7.11 -24.50
N MET A 508 6.66 8.40 -24.15
CA MET A 508 7.39 9.46 -24.87
C MET A 508 8.83 9.66 -24.37
N VAL A 509 9.24 8.98 -23.30
CA VAL A 509 10.58 9.10 -22.69
C VAL A 509 11.37 7.82 -22.98
N PRO A 510 12.29 7.82 -23.97
CA PRO A 510 12.92 6.58 -24.48
C PRO A 510 13.70 5.76 -23.45
N GLN A 511 14.15 6.39 -22.36
CA GLN A 511 14.87 5.72 -21.28
C GLN A 511 13.96 4.89 -20.37
N VAL A 512 12.65 5.20 -20.32
CA VAL A 512 11.68 4.44 -19.53
C VAL A 512 11.34 3.15 -20.28
N GLN A 513 11.65 2.00 -19.66
CA GLN A 513 11.49 0.67 -20.26
C GLN A 513 10.40 -0.16 -19.58
N GLY A 514 9.55 0.48 -18.76
CA GLY A 514 8.43 -0.19 -18.11
C GLY A 514 7.90 0.51 -16.87
N SER A 515 6.91 -0.13 -16.27
CA SER A 515 6.13 0.37 -15.15
C SER A 515 5.87 -0.75 -14.14
N ILE A 516 5.88 -0.40 -12.85
CA ILE A 516 5.53 -1.31 -11.76
C ILE A 516 4.46 -0.67 -10.88
N PHE A 517 3.34 -1.36 -10.64
CA PHE A 517 2.20 -0.81 -9.91
C PHE A 517 2.20 -1.26 -8.44
N PHE A 518 2.09 -0.29 -7.52
CA PHE A 518 1.88 -0.54 -6.10
C PHE A 518 0.40 -0.32 -5.73
N SER A 519 -0.38 -1.34 -5.42
CA SER A 519 -0.06 -2.78 -5.44
C SER A 519 -1.16 -3.60 -6.10
N ALA A 520 -0.98 -4.92 -6.16
CA ALA A 520 -1.94 -5.85 -6.78
C ALA A 520 -3.36 -5.67 -6.25
N LYS A 521 -3.56 -5.52 -4.93
CA LYS A 521 -4.84 -5.23 -4.29
C LYS A 521 -5.56 -4.05 -4.92
N ASP A 522 -4.86 -2.93 -5.13
CA ASP A 522 -5.49 -1.70 -5.60
C ASP A 522 -5.73 -1.73 -7.10
N LEU A 523 -4.96 -2.50 -7.88
CA LEU A 523 -5.37 -2.85 -9.24
C LEU A 523 -6.67 -3.67 -9.24
N ARG A 524 -6.72 -4.76 -8.47
CA ARG A 524 -7.87 -5.68 -8.41
C ARG A 524 -9.16 -5.02 -7.91
N LYS A 525 -9.07 -4.03 -7.02
CA LYS A 525 -10.21 -3.20 -6.59
C LYS A 525 -10.83 -2.36 -7.71
N ASN A 526 -10.11 -2.16 -8.82
CA ASN A 526 -10.56 -1.40 -9.96
C ASN A 526 -11.03 0.03 -9.62
N PRO A 527 -10.23 0.84 -8.90
CA PRO A 527 -10.65 2.17 -8.49
C PRO A 527 -10.93 3.03 -9.73
N LEU A 528 -12.11 3.65 -9.75
CA LEU A 528 -12.55 4.55 -10.82
C LEU A 528 -12.52 3.91 -12.24
N GLY A 529 -12.60 2.58 -12.35
CA GLY A 529 -12.53 1.89 -13.64
C GLY A 529 -11.12 1.78 -14.22
N LEU A 530 -10.09 1.73 -13.38
CA LEU A 530 -8.69 1.58 -13.82
C LEU A 530 -8.43 0.33 -14.66
N LEU A 531 -9.03 -0.82 -14.34
CA LEU A 531 -8.79 -2.08 -15.04
C LEU A 531 -9.11 -2.01 -16.53
N PRO A 532 -10.35 -1.66 -16.96
CA PRO A 532 -10.63 -1.53 -18.38
C PRO A 532 -9.78 -0.46 -19.06
N ALA A 533 -9.36 0.58 -18.33
CA ALA A 533 -8.46 1.61 -18.85
C ALA A 533 -7.04 1.07 -19.13
N LEU A 534 -6.48 0.27 -18.21
CA LEU A 534 -5.18 -0.38 -18.39
C LEU A 534 -5.24 -1.45 -19.49
N SER A 535 -6.25 -2.31 -19.51
CA SER A 535 -6.43 -3.28 -20.60
C SER A 535 -6.53 -2.59 -21.95
N SER A 536 -7.29 -1.48 -22.04
CA SER A 536 -7.41 -0.68 -23.26
C SER A 536 -6.13 0.07 -23.64
N TYR A 537 -5.19 0.27 -22.71
CA TYR A 537 -3.90 0.89 -22.98
C TYR A 537 -2.90 -0.16 -23.50
N TYR A 538 -2.83 -1.31 -22.84
CA TYR A 538 -1.87 -2.37 -23.15
C TYR A 538 -2.22 -3.25 -24.35
N ASN A 539 -3.49 -3.26 -24.77
CA ASN A 539 -3.96 -3.97 -25.96
C ASN A 539 -3.99 -3.08 -27.22
N ARG A 540 -3.29 -1.94 -27.22
CA ARG A 540 -3.20 -1.01 -28.37
C ARG A 540 -2.14 -1.42 -29.38
#